data_AF-A0A6P0NHB8-F1
#
_entry.id   AF-A0A6P0NHB8-F1
#
_cell.length_a   1.000
_cell.length_b   1.000
_cell.length_c   1.000
_cell.angle_alpha   90.00
_cell.angle_beta   90.00
_cell.angle_gamma   90.00
#
_symmetry.space_group_name_H-M   'P 1'
#
loop_
_entity.id
_entity.type
_entity.pdbx_description
1 polymer ?
#
loop_
_entity_poly.entity_id
_entity_poly.type
_entity_poly.pdbx_seq_one_letter_code
_entity_poly.pdbx_strand_id
1 'polypeptide(L)' 'LNKVPGFVRGKVKRNTEKFARERGFSEITLEVMYAAKEAVGA' A
#
# COMPACT_ATOMS: atom_id res chain seq x y z
N LEU A 1 0.76 12.26 -3.12
CA LEU A 1 0.29 11.37 -4.21
C LEU A 1 1.00 11.60 -5.57
N ASN A 2 1.63 12.76 -5.82
CA ASN A 2 2.38 13.06 -7.05
C ASN A 2 3.76 12.38 -7.19
N LYS A 3 4.20 11.57 -6.20
CA LYS A 3 5.49 10.85 -6.23
C LYS A 3 5.41 9.43 -6.81
N VAL A 4 4.20 8.91 -7.05
CA VAL A 4 4.01 7.54 -7.54
C VAL A 4 3.65 7.62 -9.03
N PRO A 5 4.51 7.14 -9.94
CA PRO A 5 4.21 7.13 -11.36
C PRO A 5 2.91 6.37 -11.65
N GLY A 6 2.14 6.84 -12.63
CA GLY A 6 0.81 6.29 -12.95
C GLY A 6 0.81 4.78 -13.20
N PHE A 7 1.87 4.27 -13.84
CA PHE A 7 2.00 2.85 -14.20
C PHE A 7 2.22 1.90 -13.00
N VAL A 8 2.74 2.39 -11.86
CA VAL A 8 2.89 1.58 -10.63
C VAL A 8 1.76 1.81 -9.62
N ARG A 9 0.97 2.89 -9.79
CA ARG A 9 -0.05 3.30 -8.82
C ARG A 9 -1.11 2.22 -8.58
N GLY A 10 -1.50 1.49 -9.63
CA GLY A 10 -2.44 0.36 -9.51
C GLY A 10 -1.88 -0.80 -8.69
N LYS A 11 -0.60 -1.14 -8.88
CA LYS A 11 0.09 -2.19 -8.11
C LYS A 11 0.24 -1.80 -6.63
N VAL A 12 0.67 -0.57 -6.37
CA VAL A 12 0.83 -0.04 -5.01
C VAL A 12 -0.51 -0.03 -4.27
N LYS A 13 -1.59 0.42 -4.93
CA LYS A 13 -2.93 0.43 -4.34
C LYS A 13 -3.37 -0.98 -3.94
N ARG A 14 -3.33 -1.94 -4.88
CA ARG A 14 -3.71 -3.34 -4.62
C ARG A 14 -2.90 -3.97 -3.49
N ASN A 15 -1.60 -3.75 -3.46
CA ASN A 15 -0.74 -4.30 -2.40
C ASN A 15 -1.06 -3.68 -1.03
N THR A 16 -1.32 -2.37 -1.00
CA THR A 16 -1.68 -1.68 0.24
C THR A 16 -3.05 -2.12 0.74
N GLU A 17 -4.04 -2.27 -0.16
CA GLU A 17 -5.37 -2.80 0.17
C GLU A 17 -5.30 -4.24 0.69
N LYS A 18 -4.49 -5.08 0.04
CA LYS A 18 -4.26 -6.47 0.48
C LYS A 18 -3.62 -6.51 1.87
N PHE A 19 -2.54 -5.75 2.08
CA PHE A 19 -1.85 -5.65 3.36
C PHE A 19 -2.77 -5.14 4.48
N ALA A 20 -3.59 -4.12 4.18
CA ALA A 20 -4.57 -3.59 5.12
C ALA A 20 -5.58 -4.67 5.54
N ARG A 21 -6.12 -5.40 4.56
CA ARG A 21 -7.10 -6.47 4.79
C ARG A 21 -6.50 -7.64 5.58
N GLU A 22 -5.28 -8.05 5.27
CA GLU A 22 -4.60 -9.16 5.98
C GLU A 22 -4.33 -8.83 7.44
N ARG A 23 -4.12 -7.56 7.78
CA ARG A 23 -3.86 -7.11 9.16
C ARG A 23 -5.10 -6.55 9.88
N GLY A 24 -6.26 -6.52 9.22
CA GLY A 24 -7.51 -6.02 9.79
C GLY A 24 -7.58 -4.50 9.92
N PHE A 25 -6.76 -3.75 9.17
CA PHE A 25 -6.85 -2.29 9.14
C PHE A 25 -8.09 -1.85 8.37
N SER A 26 -8.95 -1.06 9.01
CA SER A 26 -10.17 -0.52 8.40
C SER A 26 -9.91 0.73 7.55
N GLU A 27 -8.79 1.43 7.80
CA GLU A 27 -8.41 2.64 7.09
C GLU A 27 -6.97 2.54 6.57
N ILE A 28 -6.75 2.96 5.32
CA ILE A 28 -5.41 3.04 4.73
C ILE A 28 -4.82 4.41 5.05
N THR A 29 -4.08 4.47 6.14
CA THR A 29 -3.29 5.64 6.52
C THR A 29 -1.91 5.62 5.84
N LEU A 30 -1.16 6.72 5.97
CA LEU A 30 0.23 6.80 5.48
C LEU A 30 1.12 5.72 6.11
N GLU A 31 0.92 5.39 7.39
CA GLU A 31 1.64 4.31 8.06
C GLU A 31 1.36 2.95 7.43
N VAL A 32 0.09 2.65 7.15
CA VAL A 32 -0.30 1.40 6.48
C VAL A 32 0.30 1.34 5.07
N MET A 33 0.37 2.46 4.36
CA MET A 33 1.01 2.55 3.05
C MET A 33 2.52 2.30 3.11
N TYR A 34 3.21 2.86 4.11
CA TYR A 34 4.64 2.61 4.32
C TYR A 34 4.90 1.15 4.71
N ALA A 35 4.14 0.61 5.66
CA ALA A 35 4.27 -0.77 6.09
C ALA A 35 3.98 -1.76 4.94
N ALA A 36 2.99 -1.47 4.10
CA ALA A 36 2.70 -2.27 2.90
C ALA A 36 3.84 -2.20 1.88
N LYS A 37 4.47 -1.03 1.70
CA LYS A 37 5.63 -0.87 0.81
C LYS A 37 6.83 -1.71 1.29
N GLU A 38 7.11 -1.71 2.58
CA GLU A 38 8.18 -2.53 3.18
C GLU A 38 7.89 -4.03 2.98
N ALA A 39 6.64 -4.46 3.18
CA ALA A 39 6.23 -5.86 3.05
C ALA A 39 6.30 -6.41 1.61
N VAL A 40 6.22 -5.54 0.59
CA VAL A 40 6.30 -5.92 -0.84
C VAL A 40 7.75 -5.97 -1.33
N GLY A 41 8.68 -5.37 -0.59
CA GLY A 41 10.09 -5.22 -0.97
C GLY A 41 11.02 -6.34 -0.48
N ALA A 42 10.47 -7.45 0.03
CA ALA A 42 11.20 -8.67 0.41
C ALA A 42 10.97 -9.79 -0.61
#